data_AF-A0A7C5USB8-F1
#
_entry.id   AF-A0A7C5USB8-F1
#
_cell.length_a   1.000
_cell.length_b   1.000
_cell.length_c   1.000
_cell.angle_alpha   90.00
_cell.angle_beta   90.00
_cell.angle_gamma   90.00
#
_symmetry.space_group_name_H-M   'P 1'
#
loop_
_entity.id
_entity.type
_entity.pdbx_description
1 polymer ?
#
loop_
_entity_poly.entity_id
_entity_poly.type
_entity_poly.pdbx_seq_one_letter_code
_entity_poly.pdbx_strand_id
1 'polypeptide(L)'
;LHDIARAEEGHTGVDHAQAGASQAREIALSWGYSCEEAEAIARAIAAHRFRTECPPESVEARVLYDADKLDAIGAVGIGRAFAFAGRMGQRLWTPVPAGLAARREIDHAAWSPSIEFAVKLSRLADSLYTETARAIARERHAFMVAFFRRLEAEVQGEV
;
A
#
# COMPACT_ATOMS: atom_id res chain seq x y z
N LEU A 1 2.22 15.09 2.60
CA LEU A 1 3.07 15.30 1.41
C LEU A 1 3.54 13.98 0.77
N HIS A 2 3.45 12.82 1.43
CA HIS A 2 4.02 11.56 0.91
C HIS A 2 3.48 11.11 -0.47
N ASP A 3 2.23 11.47 -0.80
CA ASP A 3 1.58 11.15 -2.08
C ASP A 3 1.58 12.31 -3.11
N ILE A 4 2.26 13.44 -2.83
CA ILE A 4 2.15 14.67 -3.66
C ILE A 4 2.55 14.45 -5.13
N ALA A 5 3.53 13.58 -5.38
CA ALA A 5 4.05 13.29 -6.71
C ALA A 5 3.38 12.08 -7.40
N ARG A 6 2.29 11.52 -6.85
CA ARG A 6 1.62 10.36 -7.48
C ARG A 6 1.07 10.64 -8.87
N ALA A 7 0.59 11.85 -9.12
CA ALA A 7 0.12 12.24 -10.45
C ALA A 7 1.27 12.29 -11.47
N GLU A 8 2.46 12.69 -11.03
CA GLU A 8 3.65 12.80 -11.86
C GLU A 8 4.25 11.44 -12.21
N GLU A 9 4.22 10.46 -11.28
CA GLU A 9 4.67 9.08 -11.54
C GLU A 9 3.90 8.46 -12.71
N GLY A 10 2.59 8.71 -12.80
CA GLY A 10 1.75 8.22 -13.89
C GLY A 10 2.11 8.79 -15.28
N HIS A 11 2.79 9.94 -15.35
CA HIS A 11 3.16 10.61 -16.60
C HIS A 11 4.65 10.45 -16.95
N THR A 12 5.52 10.43 -15.92
CA THR A 12 6.97 10.50 -16.09
C THR A 12 7.68 9.18 -15.80
N GLY A 13 7.01 8.25 -15.09
CA GLY A 13 7.61 7.01 -14.61
C GLY A 13 8.61 7.19 -13.46
N VAL A 14 8.83 8.42 -12.97
CA VAL A 14 9.66 8.70 -11.81
C VAL A 14 8.94 8.26 -10.54
N ASP A 15 9.65 7.59 -9.62
CA ASP A 15 9.08 7.15 -8.34
C ASP A 15 8.55 8.34 -7.53
N HIS A 16 7.25 8.33 -7.24
CA HIS A 16 6.60 9.40 -6.48
C HIS A 16 7.17 9.54 -5.07
N ALA A 17 7.75 8.49 -4.47
CA ALA A 17 8.35 8.61 -3.14
C ALA A 17 9.58 9.51 -3.18
N GLN A 18 10.39 9.42 -4.24
CA GLN A 18 11.59 10.24 -4.44
C GLN A 18 11.23 11.66 -4.89
N ALA A 19 10.36 11.77 -5.89
CA ALA A 19 9.89 13.08 -6.35
C ALA A 19 9.14 13.83 -5.22
N GLY A 20 8.30 13.12 -4.47
CA GLY A 20 7.56 13.65 -3.33
C GLY A 20 8.47 14.04 -2.16
N ALA A 21 9.56 13.32 -1.92
CA ALA A 21 10.56 13.71 -0.93
C ALA A 21 11.23 15.04 -1.28
N SER A 22 11.66 15.20 -2.54
CA SER A 22 12.26 16.45 -3.03
C SER A 22 11.29 17.63 -2.91
N GLN A 23 10.05 17.47 -3.37
CA GLN A 23 9.02 18.51 -3.25
C GLN A 23 8.70 18.83 -1.78
N ALA A 24 8.60 17.81 -0.93
CA ALA A 24 8.30 18.01 0.48
C ALA A 24 9.40 18.78 1.22
N ARG A 25 10.67 18.55 0.84
CA ARG A 25 11.82 19.29 1.35
C ARG A 25 11.71 20.79 1.04
N GLU A 26 11.43 21.13 -0.21
CA GLU A 26 11.28 22.53 -0.65
C GLU A 26 10.11 23.21 0.07
N ILE A 27 8.98 22.51 0.18
CA ILE A 27 7.80 23.00 0.92
C ILE A 27 8.14 23.22 2.40
N ALA A 28 8.81 22.27 3.06
CA ALA A 28 9.19 22.40 4.47
C ALA A 28 10.11 23.61 4.70
N LEU A 29 11.10 23.82 3.85
CA LEU A 29 11.96 25.00 3.91
C LEU A 29 11.16 26.30 3.72
N SER A 30 10.18 26.31 2.80
CA SER A 30 9.30 27.46 2.59
C SER A 30 8.41 27.78 3.80
N TRP A 31 8.14 26.79 4.64
CA TRP A 31 7.37 26.92 5.88
C TRP A 31 8.23 27.32 7.09
N GLY A 32 9.54 27.51 6.90
CA GLY A 32 10.46 27.97 7.95
C GLY A 32 11.07 26.85 8.78
N TYR A 33 10.93 25.58 8.38
CA TYR A 33 11.67 24.48 8.99
C TYR A 33 13.17 24.61 8.70
N SER A 34 14.00 24.16 9.63
CA SER A 34 15.44 24.08 9.40
C SER A 34 15.78 23.09 8.29
N CYS A 35 16.99 23.22 7.71
CA CYS A 35 17.48 22.25 6.73
C CYS A 35 17.49 20.82 7.28
N GLU A 36 17.84 20.64 8.55
CA GLU A 36 17.89 19.32 9.18
C GLU A 36 16.49 18.68 9.28
N GLU A 37 15.49 19.45 9.72
CA GLU A 37 14.09 19.00 9.81
C GLU A 37 13.51 18.71 8.42
N ALA A 38 13.76 19.58 7.44
CA ALA A 38 13.30 19.38 6.07
C ALA A 38 13.89 18.10 5.45
N GLU A 39 15.17 17.82 5.69
CA GLU A 39 15.82 16.58 5.27
C GLU A 39 15.26 15.36 6.00
N ALA A 40 14.94 15.47 7.30
CA ALA A 40 14.31 14.39 8.05
C ALA A 40 12.91 14.05 7.49
N ILE A 41 12.11 15.06 7.17
CA ILE A 41 10.80 14.89 6.52
C ILE A 41 10.95 14.22 5.15
N ALA A 42 11.89 14.70 4.33
CA ALA A 42 12.14 14.15 3.01
C ALA A 42 12.56 12.68 3.08
N ARG A 43 13.45 12.31 4.00
CA ARG A 43 13.86 10.90 4.23
C ARG A 43 12.70 10.03 4.66
N ALA A 44 11.86 10.50 5.59
CA ALA A 44 10.67 9.77 6.03
C ALA A 44 9.72 9.50 4.86
N ILE A 45 9.52 10.49 3.99
CA ILE A 45 8.73 10.34 2.76
C ILE A 45 9.42 9.39 1.78
N ALA A 46 10.71 9.50 1.51
CA ALA A 46 11.38 8.60 0.57
C ALA A 46 11.30 7.12 0.97
N ALA A 47 11.28 6.82 2.27
CA ALA A 47 11.25 5.47 2.82
C ALA A 47 9.85 4.84 2.92
N HIS A 48 8.76 5.57 2.62
CA HIS A 48 7.40 5.11 2.93
C HIS A 48 6.89 3.99 2.00
N ARG A 49 7.53 3.71 0.86
CA ARG A 49 7.01 2.76 -0.14
C ARG A 49 7.23 1.31 0.32
N PHE A 50 6.28 0.43 -0.01
CA PHE A 50 6.41 -1.01 0.30
C PHE A 50 7.56 -1.70 -0.45
N ARG A 51 8.00 -1.14 -1.59
CA ARG A 51 8.95 -1.77 -2.52
C ARG A 51 10.35 -1.13 -2.54
N THR A 52 10.62 -0.17 -1.66
CA THR A 52 11.92 0.53 -1.64
C THR A 52 12.98 -0.27 -0.89
N GLU A 53 14.21 -0.25 -1.39
CA GLU A 53 15.41 -0.82 -0.73
C GLU A 53 15.87 0.01 0.49
N CYS A 54 15.19 1.12 0.78
CA CYS A 54 15.47 2.01 1.89
C CYS A 54 14.40 1.83 2.99
N PRO A 55 14.64 0.99 4.01
CA PRO A 55 13.71 0.83 5.12
C PRO A 55 13.66 2.08 6.01
N PRO A 56 12.52 2.40 6.64
CA PRO A 56 12.40 3.52 7.56
C PRO A 56 13.26 3.33 8.83
N GLU A 57 14.25 4.21 8.99
CA GLU A 57 15.20 4.15 10.10
C GLU A 57 14.68 4.88 11.36
N SER A 58 14.10 6.07 11.18
CA SER A 58 13.60 6.90 12.29
C SER A 58 12.21 6.45 12.78
N VAL A 59 11.84 6.89 13.98
CA VAL A 59 10.51 6.60 14.55
C VAL A 59 9.42 7.26 13.69
N GLU A 60 9.62 8.49 13.26
CA GLU A 60 8.68 9.25 12.41
C GLU A 60 8.50 8.56 11.05
N ALA A 61 9.59 8.08 10.44
CA ALA A 61 9.54 7.35 9.18
C ALA A 61 8.78 6.03 9.32
N ARG A 62 8.98 5.31 10.43
CA ARG A 62 8.26 4.06 10.73
C ARG A 62 6.77 4.32 10.96
N VAL A 63 6.43 5.37 11.71
CA VAL A 63 5.04 5.78 11.96
C VAL A 63 4.35 6.18 10.65
N LEU A 64 5.02 6.96 9.80
CA LEU A 64 4.49 7.34 8.49
C LEU A 64 4.28 6.12 7.59
N TYR A 65 5.27 5.23 7.50
CA TYR A 65 5.18 3.99 6.75
C TYR A 65 3.99 3.15 7.22
N ASP A 66 3.91 2.90 8.53
CA ASP A 66 2.86 2.08 9.13
C ASP A 66 1.47 2.66 8.88
N ALA A 67 1.30 3.98 9.04
CA ALA A 67 0.03 4.65 8.81
C ALA A 67 -0.46 4.50 7.35
N ASP A 68 0.45 4.65 6.37
CA ASP A 68 0.12 4.45 4.95
C ASP A 68 -0.26 2.98 4.64
N LYS A 69 0.46 2.00 5.19
CA LYS A 69 0.11 0.58 4.98
C LYS A 69 -1.18 0.18 5.67
N LEU A 70 -1.47 0.75 6.84
CA LEU A 70 -2.73 0.51 7.53
C LEU A 70 -3.93 0.99 6.72
N ASP A 71 -3.85 2.15 6.04
CA ASP A 71 -4.92 2.66 5.16
C ASP A 71 -5.20 1.74 3.97
N ALA A 72 -4.20 0.99 3.52
CA ALA A 72 -4.34 0.04 2.41
C ALA A 72 -5.05 -1.28 2.78
N ILE A 73 -5.29 -1.56 4.07
CA ILE A 73 -5.91 -2.81 4.55
C ILE A 73 -7.21 -2.57 5.34
N GLY A 74 -7.92 -3.66 5.66
CA GLY A 74 -9.23 -3.63 6.31
C GLY A 74 -10.36 -3.26 5.35
N ALA A 75 -11.48 -2.79 5.92
CA ALA A 75 -12.66 -2.42 5.14
C ALA A 75 -12.39 -1.30 4.11
N VAL A 76 -11.59 -0.29 4.48
CA VAL A 76 -11.15 0.77 3.56
C VAL A 76 -10.29 0.20 2.44
N GLY A 77 -9.35 -0.69 2.77
CA GLY A 77 -8.52 -1.39 1.79
C GLY A 77 -9.34 -2.18 0.76
N ILE A 78 -10.39 -2.89 1.21
CA ILE A 78 -11.33 -3.58 0.32
C ILE A 78 -12.02 -2.57 -0.60
N GLY A 79 -12.64 -1.52 -0.04
CA GLY A 79 -13.34 -0.51 -0.84
C GLY A 79 -12.45 0.12 -1.91
N ARG A 80 -11.20 0.47 -1.55
CA ARG A 80 -10.19 0.98 -2.48
C ARG A 80 -9.82 -0.02 -3.57
N ALA A 81 -9.62 -1.29 -3.23
CA ALA A 81 -9.27 -2.32 -4.19
C ALA A 81 -10.36 -2.49 -5.26
N PHE A 82 -11.63 -2.53 -4.87
CA PHE A 82 -12.75 -2.63 -5.80
C PHE A 82 -12.96 -1.36 -6.62
N ALA A 83 -12.82 -0.17 -6.00
CA ALA A 83 -12.90 1.10 -6.72
C ALA A 83 -11.80 1.21 -7.79
N PHE A 84 -10.56 0.81 -7.46
CA PHE A 84 -9.46 0.79 -8.41
C PHE A 84 -9.69 -0.22 -9.53
N ALA A 85 -10.14 -1.44 -9.21
CA ALA A 85 -10.48 -2.44 -10.20
C ALA A 85 -11.55 -1.94 -11.19
N GLY A 86 -12.60 -1.29 -10.67
CA GLY A 86 -13.63 -0.65 -11.50
C GLY A 86 -13.08 0.43 -12.42
N ARG A 87 -12.22 1.34 -11.89
CA ARG A 87 -11.55 2.37 -12.69
C ARG A 87 -10.69 1.78 -13.82
N MET A 88 -10.04 0.65 -13.57
CA MET A 88 -9.15 -0.01 -14.52
C MET A 88 -9.88 -1.00 -15.46
N GLY A 89 -11.20 -1.15 -15.34
CA GLY A 89 -11.96 -2.15 -16.10
C GLY A 89 -11.56 -3.59 -15.79
N GLN A 90 -10.99 -3.84 -14.60
CA GLN A 90 -10.56 -5.16 -14.14
C GLN A 90 -11.74 -6.00 -13.66
N ARG A 91 -11.51 -7.32 -13.58
CA ARG A 91 -12.50 -8.23 -13.00
C ARG A 91 -12.64 -7.96 -11.51
N LEU A 92 -13.85 -8.10 -10.98
CA LEU A 92 -14.11 -7.98 -9.55
C LEU A 92 -13.65 -9.23 -8.76
N TRP A 93 -13.53 -10.37 -9.45
CA TRP A 93 -13.03 -11.61 -8.88
C TRP A 93 -12.36 -12.48 -9.95
N THR A 94 -11.31 -13.17 -9.54
CA THR A 94 -10.59 -14.20 -10.31
C THR A 94 -10.17 -15.29 -9.32
N PRO A 95 -10.25 -16.59 -9.68
CA PRO A 95 -9.72 -17.65 -8.82
C PRO A 95 -8.24 -17.38 -8.51
N VAL A 96 -7.85 -17.50 -7.24
CA VAL A 96 -6.45 -17.33 -6.82
C VAL A 96 -5.71 -18.65 -7.07
N PRO A 97 -4.74 -18.72 -8.00
CA PRO A 97 -4.03 -19.96 -8.27
C PRO A 97 -3.21 -20.43 -7.06
N ALA A 98 -3.15 -21.75 -6.85
CA ALA A 98 -2.25 -22.32 -5.86
C ALA A 98 -0.80 -21.86 -6.11
N GLY A 99 -0.12 -21.44 -5.04
CA GLY A 99 1.26 -20.95 -5.11
C GLY A 99 1.44 -19.60 -5.82
N LEU A 100 0.36 -18.83 -6.09
CA LEU A 100 0.44 -17.51 -6.73
C LEU A 100 1.46 -16.58 -6.04
N ALA A 101 1.52 -16.66 -4.71
CA ALA A 101 2.47 -15.91 -3.90
C ALA A 101 3.95 -16.08 -4.31
N ALA A 102 4.30 -17.23 -4.89
CA ALA A 102 5.65 -17.57 -5.35
C ALA A 102 5.87 -17.32 -6.85
N ARG A 103 4.82 -16.93 -7.60
CA ARG A 103 4.95 -16.64 -9.03
C ARG A 103 5.57 -15.27 -9.24
N ARG A 104 6.53 -15.20 -10.16
CA ARG A 104 7.20 -13.94 -10.54
C ARG A 104 6.36 -13.08 -11.47
N GLU A 105 5.50 -13.70 -12.27
CA GLU A 105 4.66 -13.03 -13.25
C GLU A 105 3.21 -13.45 -13.05
N ILE A 106 2.34 -12.44 -12.99
CA ILE A 106 0.90 -12.60 -12.92
C ILE A 106 0.35 -11.82 -14.09
N ASP A 107 -0.49 -12.49 -14.88
CA ASP A 107 -1.15 -11.85 -16.02
C ASP A 107 -2.00 -10.67 -15.52
N HIS A 108 -1.71 -9.48 -16.02
CA HIS A 108 -2.46 -8.27 -15.71
C HIS A 108 -3.94 -8.37 -16.13
N ALA A 109 -4.27 -9.16 -17.16
CA ALA A 109 -5.65 -9.39 -17.57
C ALA A 109 -6.44 -10.24 -16.57
N ALA A 110 -5.74 -11.03 -15.74
CA ALA A 110 -6.34 -11.81 -14.66
C ALA A 110 -6.44 -11.02 -13.34
N TRP A 111 -5.92 -9.78 -13.29
CA TRP A 111 -5.89 -8.99 -12.07
C TRP A 111 -7.30 -8.67 -11.57
N SER A 112 -7.49 -8.83 -10.27
CA SER A 112 -8.72 -8.54 -9.55
C SER A 112 -8.40 -8.23 -8.09
N PRO A 113 -9.34 -7.68 -7.30
CA PRO A 113 -9.15 -7.49 -5.87
C PRO A 113 -8.72 -8.75 -5.11
N SER A 114 -9.16 -9.94 -5.55
CA SER A 114 -8.78 -11.22 -4.93
C SER A 114 -7.30 -11.56 -5.18
N ILE A 115 -6.81 -11.26 -6.39
CA ILE A 115 -5.40 -11.41 -6.75
C ILE A 115 -4.55 -10.39 -6.01
N GLU A 116 -4.94 -9.11 -5.97
CA GLU A 116 -4.27 -8.03 -5.22
C GLU A 116 -4.15 -8.40 -3.72
N PHE A 117 -5.21 -8.94 -3.14
CA PHE A 117 -5.19 -9.41 -1.75
C PHE A 117 -4.18 -10.53 -1.55
N ALA A 118 -4.22 -11.58 -2.37
CA ALA A 118 -3.36 -12.75 -2.25
C ALA A 118 -1.86 -12.42 -2.42
N VAL A 119 -1.52 -11.43 -3.25
CA VAL A 119 -0.13 -11.12 -3.62
C VAL A 119 0.48 -10.02 -2.77
N LYS A 120 -0.33 -9.06 -2.31
CA LYS A 120 0.16 -7.84 -1.68
C LYS A 120 -0.54 -7.54 -0.36
N LEU A 121 -1.86 -7.32 -0.37
CA LEU A 121 -2.54 -6.78 0.82
C LEU A 121 -2.47 -7.75 2.02
N SER A 122 -2.47 -9.06 1.76
CA SER A 122 -2.28 -10.08 2.78
C SER A 122 -0.93 -9.98 3.52
N ARG A 123 0.11 -9.46 2.87
CA ARG A 123 1.48 -9.36 3.41
C ARG A 123 1.78 -8.04 4.11
N LEU A 124 0.91 -7.04 3.95
CA LEU A 124 1.15 -5.72 4.51
C LEU A 124 1.20 -5.72 6.03
N ALA A 125 0.40 -6.58 6.68
CA ALA A 125 0.40 -6.70 8.14
C ALA A 125 1.78 -7.12 8.70
N ASP A 126 2.52 -7.96 7.97
CA ASP A 126 3.83 -8.47 8.39
C ASP A 126 4.97 -7.45 8.14
N SER A 127 4.74 -6.44 7.31
CA SER A 127 5.73 -5.40 6.99
C SER A 127 5.76 -4.22 7.98
N LEU A 128 4.90 -4.21 8.99
CA LEU A 128 4.74 -3.08 9.91
C LEU A 128 5.84 -3.05 10.97
N TYR A 129 6.26 -1.85 11.35
CA TYR A 129 7.39 -1.61 12.25
C TYR A 129 6.98 -1.48 13.71
N THR A 130 5.89 -0.78 14.00
CA THR A 130 5.45 -0.49 15.38
C THR A 130 4.49 -1.55 15.91
N GLU A 131 4.53 -1.81 17.22
CA GLU A 131 3.62 -2.79 17.83
C GLU A 131 2.16 -2.32 17.75
N THR A 132 1.91 -1.01 17.89
CA THR A 132 0.58 -0.43 17.72
C THR A 132 0.04 -0.69 16.32
N ALA A 133 0.84 -0.49 15.27
CA ALA A 133 0.41 -0.75 13.91
C ALA A 133 0.13 -2.23 13.69
N ARG A 134 0.99 -3.13 14.20
CA ARG A 134 0.75 -4.58 14.14
C ARG A 134 -0.55 -4.98 14.83
N ALA A 135 -0.86 -4.40 15.99
CA ALA A 135 -2.12 -4.64 16.68
C ALA A 135 -3.34 -4.26 15.84
N ILE A 136 -3.33 -3.06 15.24
CA ILE A 136 -4.41 -2.59 14.35
C ILE A 136 -4.49 -3.48 13.10
N ALA A 137 -3.36 -3.85 12.53
CA ALA A 137 -3.30 -4.65 11.30
C ALA A 137 -3.82 -6.07 11.48
N ARG A 138 -3.62 -6.69 12.65
CA ARG A 138 -4.18 -8.02 12.96
C ARG A 138 -5.70 -8.04 12.78
N GLU A 139 -6.40 -7.06 13.33
CA GLU A 139 -7.85 -6.94 13.20
C GLU A 139 -8.27 -6.67 11.74
N ARG A 140 -7.64 -5.68 11.09
CA ARG A 140 -7.94 -5.31 9.70
C ARG A 140 -7.68 -6.47 8.72
N HIS A 141 -6.58 -7.21 8.92
CA HIS A 141 -6.23 -8.36 8.10
C HIS A 141 -7.22 -9.50 8.30
N ALA A 142 -7.59 -9.82 9.54
CA ALA A 142 -8.58 -10.86 9.82
C ALA A 142 -9.93 -10.56 9.13
N PHE A 143 -10.36 -9.30 9.13
CA PHE A 143 -11.55 -8.87 8.39
C PHE A 143 -11.43 -9.11 6.88
N MET A 144 -10.28 -8.77 6.28
CA MET A 144 -10.06 -9.01 4.84
C MET A 144 -10.05 -10.50 4.50
N VAL A 145 -9.39 -11.34 5.32
CA VAL A 145 -9.41 -12.80 5.14
C VAL A 145 -10.85 -13.32 5.14
N ALA A 146 -11.65 -12.91 6.12
CA ALA A 146 -13.05 -13.31 6.21
C ALA A 146 -13.87 -12.84 4.99
N PHE A 147 -13.67 -11.60 4.55
CA PHE A 147 -14.34 -11.04 3.37
C PHE A 147 -14.01 -11.81 2.10
N PHE A 148 -12.73 -12.02 1.78
CA PHE A 148 -12.33 -12.70 0.54
C PHE A 148 -12.71 -14.18 0.54
N ARG A 149 -12.66 -14.84 1.69
CA ARG A 149 -13.18 -16.21 1.84
C ARG A 149 -14.68 -16.28 1.59
N ARG A 150 -15.45 -15.34 2.15
CA ARG A 150 -16.91 -15.27 1.94
C ARG A 150 -17.23 -14.99 0.47
N LEU A 151 -16.53 -14.03 -0.14
CA LEU A 151 -16.67 -13.70 -1.55
C LEU A 151 -16.42 -14.91 -2.45
N GLU A 152 -15.35 -15.68 -2.20
CA GLU A 152 -15.06 -16.90 -2.95
C GLU A 152 -16.21 -17.92 -2.85
N ALA A 153 -16.68 -18.21 -1.63
CA ALA A 153 -17.79 -19.14 -1.43
C ALA A 153 -19.08 -18.69 -2.13
N GLU A 154 -19.41 -17.39 -2.09
CA GLU A 154 -20.59 -16.83 -2.78
C GLU A 154 -20.46 -16.94 -4.31
N VAL A 155 -19.28 -16.67 -4.87
CA VAL A 155 -19.04 -16.81 -6.31
C VAL A 155 -19.11 -18.28 -6.77
N GLN A 156 -18.71 -19.23 -5.92
CA GLN A 156 -18.81 -20.66 -6.19
C GLN A 156 -20.22 -21.25 -5.91
N GLY A 157 -21.14 -20.46 -5.33
CA GLY A 157 -22.48 -20.94 -4.96
C GLY A 157 -22.48 -21.93 -3.78
N GLU A 158 -21.50 -21.84 -2.90
CA GLU A 158 -21.36 -22.69 -1.71
C GLU A 158 -22.18 -22.19 -0.51
N VAL A 159 -22.78 -21.00 -0.62
CA VAL A 159 -23.54 -20.28 0.42
C VAL A 159 -24.67 -19.44 -0.16
#